data_AF-A0A6P0XC47-F1
#
_entry.id   AF-A0A6P0XC47-F1
#
_cell.length_a   1.000
_cell.length_b   1.000
_cell.length_c   1.000
_cell.angle_alpha   90.00
_cell.angle_beta   90.00
_cell.angle_gamma   90.00
#
_symmetry.space_group_name_H-M   'P 1'
#
loop_
_entity.id
_entity.type
_entity.pdbx_description
1 polymer ?
#
loop_
_entity_poly.entity_id
_entity_poly.type
_entity_poly.pdbx_seq_one_letter_code
_entity_poly.pdbx_strand_id
1 'polypeptide(L)'
;MNSVALPNKTRYQNTTSVDLDLNTIEGTLPGDMIGHAFWIVPTPQGGDTPWFNGCGQLYRLDFNSDRVHIKSAPFETPSVICDRKIQEKSQWQLWRRLFRFRNRGGLARMNLLLGVQNQCNTALQAFRDPENGSWRMMATIDSGRPFEFDMTTLSPVTPVGSNSEWKAMEIDG
;
A
#
# COMPACT_ATOMS: atom_id res chain seq x y z
N MET A 1 25.34 -17.07 9.85
CA MET A 1 24.73 -15.73 9.96
C MET A 1 23.70 -15.78 11.09
N ASN A 2 23.94 -15.06 12.18
CA ASN A 2 22.96 -14.94 13.25
C ASN A 2 21.84 -14.01 12.78
N SER A 3 20.70 -14.58 12.40
CA SER A 3 19.49 -13.84 12.11
C SER A 3 19.06 -13.11 13.39
N VAL A 4 19.13 -11.78 13.39
CA VAL A 4 18.44 -10.96 14.40
C VAL A 4 16.95 -11.24 14.21
N ALA A 5 16.38 -12.08 15.07
CA ALA A 5 14.96 -12.35 15.04
C ALA A 5 14.23 -11.01 15.26
N LEU A 6 13.51 -10.55 14.23
CA LEU A 6 12.62 -9.40 14.36
C LEU A 6 11.65 -9.71 15.53
N PRO A 7 11.31 -8.72 16.38
CA PRO A 7 10.40 -8.95 17.49
C PRO A 7 9.13 -9.64 16.96
N ASN A 8 8.71 -10.76 17.56
CA ASN A 8 7.64 -11.64 17.03
C ASN A 8 6.31 -10.90 16.71
N LYS A 9 6.08 -9.72 17.29
CA LYS A 9 4.91 -8.86 17.00
C LYS A 9 4.99 -8.11 15.67
N THR A 10 6.17 -8.01 15.04
CA THR A 10 6.35 -7.39 13.72
C THR A 10 5.66 -8.18 12.62
N ARG A 11 5.54 -9.51 12.72
CA ARG A 11 4.91 -10.35 11.68
C ARG A 11 3.41 -10.49 11.76
N TYR A 12 2.76 -9.77 12.68
CA TYR A 12 1.31 -9.85 12.81
C TYR A 12 0.64 -9.08 11.66
N GLN A 13 -0.22 -9.76 10.90
CA GLN A 13 -1.11 -9.12 9.93
C GLN A 13 -2.21 -8.37 10.68
N ASN A 14 -1.90 -7.21 11.26
CA ASN A 14 -2.95 -6.29 11.69
C ASN A 14 -3.17 -5.23 10.61
N THR A 15 -4.04 -5.56 9.66
CA THR A 15 -4.51 -4.66 8.60
C THR A 15 -5.83 -3.98 8.98
N THR A 16 -6.21 -4.04 10.27
CA THR A 16 -7.45 -3.41 10.75
C THR A 16 -7.30 -1.90 10.59
N SER A 17 -8.25 -1.30 9.89
CA SER A 17 -8.34 0.15 9.80
C SER A 17 -8.50 0.76 11.18
N VAL A 18 -7.82 1.87 11.41
CA VAL A 18 -7.87 2.65 12.64
C VAL A 18 -8.33 4.05 12.29
N ASP A 19 -9.15 4.65 13.14
CA ASP A 19 -9.64 6.04 13.03
C ASP A 19 -9.91 6.51 14.47
N LEU A 20 -8.91 7.10 15.12
CA LEU A 20 -8.97 7.48 16.54
C LEU A 20 -7.95 8.56 16.93
N ASP A 21 -8.18 9.16 18.08
CA ASP A 21 -7.24 10.11 18.68
C ASP A 21 -6.14 9.41 19.46
N LEU A 22 -4.91 9.88 19.27
CA LEU A 22 -3.75 9.41 20.01
C LEU A 22 -3.58 10.19 21.31
N ASN A 23 -3.17 9.47 22.35
CA ASN A 23 -2.75 10.07 23.61
C ASN A 23 -1.23 10.27 23.61
N THR A 24 -0.76 11.46 23.99
CA THR A 24 0.66 11.70 24.26
C THR A 24 1.06 10.95 25.51
N ILE A 25 1.93 9.94 25.37
CA ILE A 25 2.40 9.12 26.50
C ILE A 25 3.60 9.77 27.20
N GLU A 26 4.43 10.50 26.45
CA GLU A 26 5.62 11.19 26.94
C GLU A 26 5.88 12.45 26.11
N GLY A 27 6.40 13.50 26.76
CA GLY A 27 6.73 14.78 26.11
C GLY A 27 5.54 15.72 25.94
N THR A 28 5.70 16.71 25.06
CA THR A 28 4.66 17.70 24.74
C THR A 28 4.54 17.83 23.22
N LEU A 29 3.30 17.93 22.71
CA LEU A 29 3.06 18.21 21.30
C LEU A 29 3.37 19.69 21.05
N PRO A 30 4.26 20.04 20.09
CA PRO A 30 4.50 21.43 19.74
C PRO A 30 3.22 22.08 19.19
N GLY A 31 2.88 23.25 19.72
CA GLY A 31 1.62 23.94 19.38
C GLY A 31 1.55 24.45 17.93
N ASP A 32 2.69 24.47 17.22
CA ASP A 32 2.81 24.84 15.81
C ASP A 32 2.78 23.62 14.86
N MET A 33 2.66 22.39 15.37
CA MET A 33 2.44 21.21 14.53
C MET A 33 1.02 21.21 13.97
N ILE A 34 0.92 21.58 12.69
CA ILE A 34 -0.33 21.61 11.92
C ILE A 34 -0.10 20.90 10.59
N GLY A 35 -1.03 20.02 10.21
CA GLY A 35 -1.03 19.36 8.91
C GLY A 35 -1.04 17.84 9.02
N HIS A 36 -0.42 17.18 8.05
CA HIS A 36 -0.54 15.73 7.87
C HIS A 36 0.80 15.05 7.64
N ALA A 37 0.98 13.88 8.25
CA ALA A 37 2.07 12.96 7.91
C ALA A 37 1.49 11.68 7.32
N PHE A 38 2.03 11.24 6.20
CA PHE A 38 1.58 10.02 5.51
C PHE A 38 2.72 9.01 5.39
N TRP A 39 2.42 7.74 5.54
CA TRP A 39 3.32 6.66 5.19
C TRP A 39 2.57 5.41 4.79
N ILE A 40 3.23 4.55 4.05
CA ILE A 40 2.69 3.27 3.62
C ILE A 40 3.67 2.16 4.00
N VAL A 41 3.13 1.03 4.42
CA VAL A 41 3.95 -0.13 4.79
C VAL A 41 3.44 -1.40 4.08
N PRO A 42 4.33 -2.30 3.66
CA PRO A 42 3.94 -3.64 3.28
C PRO A 42 3.39 -4.39 4.50
N THR A 43 2.21 -4.98 4.34
CA THR A 43 1.63 -5.89 5.33
C THR A 43 2.15 -7.31 5.08
N PRO A 44 2.53 -8.08 6.12
CA PRO A 44 3.00 -9.43 5.91
C PRO A 44 2.00 -10.24 5.10
N GLN A 45 2.47 -11.16 4.27
CA GLN A 45 1.62 -12.14 3.60
C GLN A 45 1.93 -13.51 4.21
N GLY A 46 0.94 -14.38 4.31
CA GLY A 46 1.13 -15.72 4.86
C GLY A 46 2.12 -16.57 4.04
N GLY A 47 2.62 -17.64 4.67
CA GLY A 47 3.57 -18.58 4.07
C GLY A 47 4.96 -17.97 3.85
N ASP A 48 5.67 -18.46 2.83
CA ASP A 48 7.04 -18.04 2.48
C ASP A 48 7.09 -16.76 1.63
N THR A 49 6.13 -15.86 1.82
CA THR A 49 6.08 -14.60 1.05
C THR A 49 7.06 -13.59 1.66
N PRO A 50 8.00 -13.02 0.86
CA PRO A 50 8.85 -11.94 1.34
C PRO A 50 8.04 -10.74 1.84
N TRP A 51 8.54 -10.07 2.87
CA TRP A 51 7.82 -8.96 3.52
C TRP A 51 7.41 -7.84 2.56
N PHE A 52 8.33 -7.45 1.67
CA PHE A 52 8.12 -6.40 0.68
C PHE A 52 7.08 -6.77 -0.39
N ASN A 53 6.67 -8.04 -0.49
CA ASN A 53 5.54 -8.48 -1.32
C ASN A 53 4.19 -8.37 -0.58
N GLY A 54 4.16 -7.61 0.51
CA GLY A 54 2.94 -7.27 1.25
C GLY A 54 1.94 -6.45 0.47
N CYS A 55 0.67 -6.40 0.90
CA CYS A 55 -0.24 -5.36 0.41
C CYS A 55 0.05 -4.05 1.17
N GLY A 56 -0.12 -2.90 0.54
CA GLY A 56 0.05 -1.61 1.22
C GLY A 56 -0.97 -1.43 2.35
N GLN A 57 -0.53 -0.97 3.51
CA GLN A 57 -1.37 -0.35 4.54
C GLN A 57 -0.97 1.11 4.62
N LEU A 58 -1.92 1.99 4.35
CA LEU A 58 -1.72 3.44 4.36
C LEU A 58 -2.08 3.99 5.73
N TYR A 59 -1.27 4.93 6.20
CA TYR A 59 -1.46 5.64 7.46
C TYR A 59 -1.39 7.14 7.23
N ARG A 60 -2.18 7.87 8.01
CA ARG A 60 -2.18 9.33 8.10
C ARG A 60 -2.23 9.74 9.56
N LEU A 61 -1.35 10.65 9.96
CA LEU A 61 -1.51 11.44 11.18
C LEU A 61 -2.01 12.82 10.82
N ASP A 62 -3.01 13.30 11.56
CA ASP A 62 -3.52 14.65 11.49
C ASP A 62 -3.08 15.39 12.75
N PHE A 63 -2.29 16.45 12.58
CA PHE A 63 -1.81 17.31 13.64
C PHE A 63 -2.63 18.59 13.68
N ASN A 64 -3.17 18.92 14.85
CA ASN A 64 -3.88 20.17 15.12
C ASN A 64 -3.46 20.71 16.49
N SER A 65 -2.23 21.25 16.61
CA SER A 65 -1.65 21.96 17.77
C SER A 65 -1.65 21.23 19.13
N ASP A 66 -2.80 20.77 19.62
CA ASP A 66 -3.00 20.05 20.87
C ASP A 66 -3.47 18.60 20.67
N ARG A 67 -3.80 18.21 19.44
CA ARG A 67 -4.36 16.90 19.10
C ARG A 67 -3.61 16.23 17.96
N VAL A 68 -3.42 14.92 18.10
CA VAL A 68 -2.99 14.04 17.01
C VAL A 68 -4.07 12.99 16.78
N HIS A 69 -4.56 12.89 15.54
CA HIS A 69 -5.51 11.87 15.12
C HIS A 69 -4.83 10.91 14.13
N ILE A 70 -5.08 9.62 14.25
CA ILE A 70 -4.56 8.60 13.33
C ILE A 70 -5.69 8.00 12.51
N LYS A 71 -5.47 7.93 11.20
CA LYS A 71 -6.28 7.16 10.28
C LYS A 71 -5.43 6.14 9.53
N SER A 72 -5.93 4.93 9.37
CA SER A 72 -5.27 3.90 8.55
C SER A 72 -6.27 3.09 7.75
N ALA A 73 -5.86 2.63 6.59
CA ALA A 73 -6.66 1.76 5.73
C ALA A 73 -5.77 0.84 4.89
N PRO A 74 -6.24 -0.38 4.56
CA PRO A 74 -5.60 -1.20 3.53
C PRO A 74 -5.69 -0.50 2.18
N PHE A 75 -4.58 -0.49 1.43
CA PHE A 75 -4.52 0.10 0.10
C PHE A 75 -5.01 -0.91 -0.95
N GLU A 76 -6.32 -0.92 -1.18
CA GLU A 76 -7.00 -1.95 -1.97
C GLU A 76 -7.05 -1.63 -3.48
N THR A 77 -5.95 -1.83 -4.21
CA THR A 77 -6.00 -1.75 -5.68
C THR A 77 -6.91 -2.85 -6.25
N PRO A 78 -7.40 -2.73 -7.51
CA PRO A 78 -8.20 -3.78 -8.13
C PRO A 78 -7.55 -5.17 -8.10
N SER A 79 -6.21 -5.24 -8.23
CA SER A 79 -5.47 -6.50 -8.18
C SER A 79 -5.39 -7.10 -6.77
N VAL A 80 -5.37 -6.25 -5.73
CA VAL A 80 -5.43 -6.66 -4.32
C VAL A 80 -6.82 -7.19 -3.98
N ILE A 81 -7.87 -6.46 -4.38
CA ILE A 81 -9.27 -6.87 -4.21
C ILE A 81 -9.52 -8.21 -4.91
N CYS A 82 -9.07 -8.34 -6.16
CA CYS A 82 -9.22 -9.57 -6.94
C CYS A 82 -8.57 -10.77 -6.23
N ASP A 83 -7.30 -10.64 -5.83
CA ASP A 83 -6.58 -11.70 -5.14
C ASP A 83 -7.23 -12.08 -3.81
N ARG A 84 -7.64 -11.10 -3.01
CA ARG A 84 -8.35 -11.32 -1.74
C ARG A 84 -9.65 -12.09 -1.96
N LYS A 85 -10.48 -11.68 -2.93
CA LYS A 85 -11.76 -12.35 -3.24
C LYS A 85 -11.57 -13.78 -3.74
N ILE A 86 -10.53 -14.02 -4.55
CA ILE A 86 -10.16 -15.36 -5.01
C ILE A 86 -9.75 -16.24 -3.81
N GLN A 87 -9.05 -15.68 -2.81
CA GLN A 87 -8.62 -16.42 -1.63
C GLN A 87 -9.75 -16.71 -0.63
N GLU A 88 -10.68 -15.76 -0.41
CA GLU A 88 -11.83 -15.89 0.51
C GLU A 88 -12.81 -17.01 0.11
N LYS A 89 -12.95 -17.32 -1.18
CA LYS A 89 -13.97 -18.25 -1.70
C LYS A 89 -13.40 -19.65 -1.90
N SER A 90 -13.54 -20.52 -0.89
CA SER A 90 -13.10 -21.92 -0.94
C SER A 90 -13.69 -22.72 -2.12
N GLN A 91 -14.93 -22.43 -2.51
CA GLN A 91 -15.65 -23.04 -3.63
C GLN A 91 -15.08 -22.68 -5.02
N TRP A 92 -14.16 -21.72 -5.11
CA TRP A 92 -13.56 -21.25 -6.36
C TRP A 92 -12.22 -21.92 -6.65
N GLN A 93 -12.09 -23.23 -6.43
CA GLN A 93 -10.80 -23.91 -6.57
C GLN A 93 -10.18 -23.76 -7.98
N LEU A 94 -10.99 -23.85 -9.03
CA LEU A 94 -10.53 -23.64 -10.41
C LEU A 94 -10.04 -22.19 -10.61
N TRP A 95 -10.82 -21.20 -10.20
CA TRP A 95 -10.46 -19.78 -10.29
C TRP A 95 -9.22 -19.45 -9.44
N ARG A 96 -9.08 -20.04 -8.25
CA ARG A 96 -7.87 -19.95 -7.42
C ARG A 96 -6.65 -20.49 -8.14
N ARG A 97 -6.79 -21.59 -8.90
CA ARG A 97 -5.68 -22.15 -9.67
C ARG A 97 -5.27 -21.22 -10.81
N LEU A 98 -6.24 -20.60 -11.48
CA LEU A 98 -6.04 -19.76 -12.66
C LEU A 98 -5.60 -18.32 -12.34
N PHE A 99 -6.19 -17.68 -11.33
CA PHE A 99 -6.11 -16.23 -11.12
C PHE A 99 -5.39 -15.80 -9.83
N ARG A 100 -5.01 -16.72 -8.93
CA ARG A 100 -4.24 -16.35 -7.73
C ARG A 100 -2.87 -15.80 -8.10
N PHE A 101 -2.47 -14.70 -7.46
CA PHE A 101 -1.11 -14.16 -7.57
C PHE A 101 -0.15 -14.93 -6.67
N ARG A 102 1.00 -15.33 -7.21
CA ARG A 102 2.01 -16.15 -6.52
C ARG A 102 3.36 -15.44 -6.53
N ASN A 103 4.15 -15.64 -5.49
CA ASN A 103 5.56 -15.23 -5.53
C ASN A 103 6.27 -16.04 -6.62
N ARG A 104 6.65 -15.38 -7.71
CA ARG A 104 7.44 -15.97 -8.79
C ARG A 104 8.63 -15.06 -9.02
N GLY A 105 9.85 -15.59 -8.83
CA GLY A 105 11.08 -14.79 -8.97
C GLY A 105 11.40 -13.86 -7.79
N GLY A 106 10.71 -13.99 -6.65
CA GLY A 106 11.06 -13.33 -5.38
C GLY A 106 10.61 -11.87 -5.26
N LEU A 107 10.80 -11.05 -6.29
CA LEU A 107 10.61 -9.60 -6.22
C LEU A 107 9.17 -9.11 -6.47
N ALA A 108 8.29 -9.96 -6.99
CA ALA A 108 6.91 -9.59 -7.26
C ALA A 108 5.95 -10.77 -7.11
N ARG A 109 4.67 -10.45 -6.84
CA ARG A 109 3.57 -11.41 -6.92
C ARG A 109 2.97 -11.36 -8.31
N MET A 110 2.94 -12.49 -9.00
CA MET A 110 2.57 -12.57 -10.41
C MET A 110 1.49 -13.62 -10.67
N ASN A 111 0.69 -13.36 -11.69
CA ASN A 111 -0.21 -14.29 -12.34
C ASN A 111 0.01 -14.25 -13.86
N LEU A 112 -0.02 -15.39 -14.54
CA LEU A 112 0.27 -15.42 -15.99
C LEU A 112 -0.79 -14.74 -16.85
N LEU A 113 -2.03 -14.67 -16.38
CA LEU A 113 -3.15 -14.05 -17.09
C LEU A 113 -3.37 -12.60 -16.69
N LEU A 114 -3.13 -12.26 -15.42
CA LEU A 114 -3.39 -10.92 -14.86
C LEU A 114 -2.14 -10.04 -14.74
N GLY A 115 -0.95 -10.60 -14.97
CA GLY A 115 0.32 -9.89 -14.85
C GLY A 115 0.81 -9.77 -13.39
N VAL A 116 1.48 -8.65 -13.10
CA VAL A 116 2.03 -8.34 -11.77
C VAL A 116 0.92 -7.79 -10.87
N GLN A 117 0.86 -8.26 -9.62
CA GLN A 117 -0.03 -7.69 -8.62
C GLN A 117 0.47 -6.30 -8.25
N ASN A 118 -0.42 -5.32 -8.32
CA ASN A 118 -0.11 -3.96 -7.95
C ASN A 118 -0.44 -3.73 -6.47
N GLN A 119 0.53 -4.00 -5.59
CA GLN A 119 0.31 -3.86 -4.14
C GLN A 119 0.39 -2.41 -3.64
N CYS A 120 0.98 -1.49 -4.42
CA CYS A 120 1.24 -0.08 -4.06
C CYS A 120 1.66 0.07 -2.60
N ASN A 121 2.86 -0.41 -2.25
CA ASN A 121 3.29 -0.57 -0.87
C ASN A 121 4.68 0.03 -0.57
N THR A 122 5.30 0.72 -1.54
CA THR A 122 6.71 1.10 -1.49
C THR A 122 6.91 2.52 -1.01
N ALA A 123 6.28 3.50 -1.66
CA ALA A 123 6.43 4.91 -1.31
C ALA A 123 5.14 5.69 -1.59
N LEU A 124 5.09 6.91 -1.05
CA LEU A 124 4.07 7.91 -1.35
C LEU A 124 4.74 9.12 -2.00
N GLN A 125 4.12 9.65 -3.05
CA GLN A 125 4.61 10.83 -3.74
C GLN A 125 3.50 11.87 -3.87
N ALA A 126 3.73 13.05 -3.29
CA ALA A 126 2.89 14.20 -3.51
C ALA A 126 3.23 14.86 -4.84
N PHE A 127 2.22 15.38 -5.52
CA PHE A 127 2.36 16.20 -6.70
C PHE A 127 1.26 17.26 -6.74
N ARG A 128 1.51 18.32 -7.50
CA ARG A 128 0.53 19.38 -7.70
C ARG A 128 -0.13 19.20 -9.06
N ASP A 129 -1.45 19.19 -9.06
CA ASP A 129 -2.23 19.17 -10.29
C ASP A 129 -1.95 20.45 -11.09
N PRO A 130 -1.44 20.34 -12.33
CA PRO A 130 -1.08 21.52 -13.11
C PRO A 130 -2.29 22.33 -13.57
N GLU A 131 -3.49 21.74 -13.65
CA GLU A 131 -4.68 22.41 -14.18
C GLU A 131 -5.39 23.23 -13.11
N ASN A 132 -5.53 22.69 -11.89
CA ASN A 132 -6.28 23.32 -10.80
C ASN A 132 -5.41 23.72 -9.60
N GLY A 133 -4.11 23.35 -9.59
CA GLY A 133 -3.18 23.70 -8.52
C GLY A 133 -3.40 22.98 -7.20
N SER A 134 -4.28 21.98 -7.13
CA SER A 134 -4.53 21.18 -5.93
C SER A 134 -3.39 20.18 -5.68
N TRP A 135 -3.18 19.84 -4.40
CA TRP A 135 -2.26 18.77 -4.03
C TRP A 135 -2.95 17.42 -4.17
N ARG A 136 -2.24 16.48 -4.80
CA ARG A 136 -2.65 15.08 -4.99
C ARG A 136 -1.51 14.19 -4.50
N MET A 137 -1.83 12.93 -4.20
CA MET A 137 -0.85 11.96 -3.74
C MET A 137 -1.06 10.62 -4.41
N MET A 138 0.04 9.94 -4.73
CA MET A 138 0.04 8.59 -5.26
C MET A 138 0.87 7.64 -4.41
N ALA A 139 0.42 6.40 -4.31
CA ALA A 139 1.19 5.28 -3.77
C ALA A 139 1.87 4.53 -4.91
N THR A 140 3.10 4.07 -4.67
CA THR A 140 3.94 3.46 -5.70
C THR A 140 4.31 2.02 -5.36
N ILE A 141 4.69 1.30 -6.41
CA ILE A 141 5.40 0.02 -6.35
C ILE A 141 6.39 -0.01 -7.52
N ASP A 142 7.57 -0.60 -7.31
CA ASP A 142 8.62 -0.64 -8.34
C ASP A 142 8.22 -1.42 -9.61
N SER A 143 7.24 -2.32 -9.50
CA SER A 143 6.85 -3.26 -10.55
C SER A 143 5.48 -2.99 -11.17
N GLY A 144 4.91 -1.80 -10.95
CA GLY A 144 3.56 -1.47 -11.41
C GLY A 144 3.28 0.02 -11.49
N ARG A 145 2.11 0.36 -12.05
CA ARG A 145 1.67 1.76 -12.15
C ARG A 145 1.36 2.32 -10.77
N PRO A 146 1.81 3.52 -10.41
CA PRO A 146 1.34 4.22 -9.21
C PRO A 146 -0.18 4.37 -9.23
N PHE A 147 -0.77 4.43 -8.04
CA PHE A 147 -2.18 4.71 -7.85
C PHE A 147 -2.35 6.00 -7.07
N GLU A 148 -3.14 6.91 -7.60
CA GLU A 148 -3.65 8.03 -6.83
C GLU A 148 -4.65 7.55 -5.80
N PHE A 149 -4.73 8.28 -4.69
CA PHE A 149 -5.69 8.00 -3.64
C PHE A 149 -6.26 9.28 -3.04
N ASP A 150 -7.46 9.15 -2.48
CA ASP A 150 -8.12 10.23 -1.77
C ASP A 150 -7.47 10.39 -0.38
N MET A 151 -6.90 11.56 -0.12
CA MET A 151 -6.14 11.83 1.12
C MET A 151 -7.02 11.91 2.37
N THR A 152 -8.36 11.95 2.24
CA THR A 152 -9.34 11.97 3.34
C THR A 152 -9.81 10.58 3.74
N THR A 153 -10.11 9.74 2.76
CA THR A 153 -10.64 8.39 2.92
C THR A 153 -9.54 7.32 2.90
N LEU A 154 -8.34 7.67 2.44
CA LEU A 154 -7.20 6.77 2.22
C LEU A 154 -7.48 5.66 1.18
N SER A 155 -8.50 5.86 0.33
CA SER A 155 -8.92 4.87 -0.66
C SER A 155 -8.28 5.14 -2.03
N PRO A 156 -7.80 4.10 -2.75
CA PRO A 156 -7.32 4.24 -4.12
C PRO A 156 -8.42 4.79 -5.05
N VAL A 157 -8.06 5.72 -5.92
CA VAL A 157 -8.98 6.38 -6.88
C VAL A 157 -8.75 5.85 -8.29
N THR A 158 -7.53 5.99 -8.81
CA THR A 158 -7.21 5.61 -10.19
C THR A 158 -5.72 5.26 -10.34
N PRO A 159 -5.35 4.33 -11.23
CA PRO A 159 -3.96 4.23 -11.67
C PRO A 159 -3.55 5.51 -12.41
N VAL A 160 -2.28 5.88 -12.28
CA VAL A 160 -1.68 6.97 -13.06
C VAL A 160 -1.52 6.51 -14.50
N GLY A 161 -2.21 7.19 -15.42
CA GLY A 161 -2.20 6.89 -16.86
C GLY A 161 -2.82 5.54 -17.26
N SER A 162 -3.01 5.35 -18.55
CA SER A 162 -3.44 4.12 -19.22
C SER A 162 -2.28 3.14 -19.40
N ASN A 163 -2.55 1.85 -19.58
CA ASN A 163 -1.49 0.85 -19.85
C ASN A 163 -0.64 1.20 -21.09
N SER A 164 -1.24 1.84 -22.10
CA SER A 164 -0.55 2.24 -23.34
C SER A 164 0.48 3.36 -23.16
N GLU A 165 0.37 4.13 -22.09
CA GLU A 165 1.32 5.22 -21.78
C GLU A 165 2.56 4.70 -21.04
N TRP A 166 2.46 3.54 -20.38
CA TRP A 166 3.56 2.91 -19.68
C TRP A 166 4.35 2.02 -20.65
N LYS A 167 5.41 2.58 -21.22
CA LYS A 167 6.33 1.87 -22.11
C LYS A 167 7.56 1.44 -21.32
N ALA A 168 8.06 0.24 -21.61
CA ALA A 168 9.36 -0.17 -21.11
C ALA A 168 10.42 0.84 -21.60
N MET A 169 11.33 1.22 -20.71
CA MET A 169 12.51 1.96 -21.12
C MET A 169 13.35 1.02 -21.98
N GLU A 170 13.48 1.33 -23.27
CA GLU A 170 14.48 0.68 -24.11
C GLU A 170 15.84 1.17 -23.63
N ILE A 171 16.57 0.30 -22.94
CA ILE A 171 17.99 0.53 -22.68
C ILE A 171 18.69 -0.07 -23.90
N ASP A 172 18.95 0.78 -24.90
CA ASP A 172 19.87 0.43 -25.98
C ASP A 172 21.24 0.16 -25.34
N GLY A 173 21.66 -1.11 -25.38
CA GLY A 173 22.93 -1.59 -24.83
C GLY A 173 24.12 -1.22 -25.70
#